data_AF-A0A353T045-F1
#
_entry.id   AF-A0A353T045-F1
#
_cell.length_a   1.000
_cell.length_b   1.000
_cell.length_c   1.000
_cell.angle_alpha   90.00
_cell.angle_beta   90.00
_cell.angle_gamma   90.00
#
_symmetry.space_group_name_H-M   'P 1'
#
loop_
_entity.id
_entity.type
_entity.pdbx_description
1 polymer ?
#
loop_
_entity_poly.entity_id
_entity_poly.type
_entity_poly.pdbx_seq_one_letter_code
_entity_poly.pdbx_strand_id
1 'polypeptide(L)'
;MTLIQLDAVMPLPESWGLCLTCEALIAQADMDKGPHQRGLEEYPSDWQADFQRFLEAILDLSLRYGDSVLIRIWDPRSLQGLFKAIRYCVHRYPSFIVSGQKKIVGLNIPQIEEAMLDAGAILQ
;
A
#
# COMPACT_ATOMS: atom_id res chain seq x y z
N MET A 1 1.78 2.56 -24.29
CA MET A 1 1.20 3.14 -23.06
C MET A 1 2.23 2.94 -21.96
N THR A 2 2.74 4.03 -21.40
CA THR A 2 3.80 3.96 -20.37
C THR A 2 3.11 3.78 -19.02
N LEU A 3 3.23 2.59 -18.45
CA LEU A 3 2.66 2.26 -17.16
C LEU A 3 3.50 2.94 -16.06
N ILE A 4 2.90 3.85 -15.30
CA ILE A 4 3.60 4.56 -14.22
C ILE A 4 3.60 3.69 -12.98
N GLN A 5 4.77 3.32 -12.47
CA GLN A 5 4.87 2.52 -11.25
C GLN A 5 4.76 3.42 -10.01
N LEU A 6 3.80 3.12 -9.14
CA LEU A 6 3.65 3.72 -7.82
C LEU A 6 4.03 2.67 -6.76
N ASP A 7 5.23 2.80 -6.19
CA ASP A 7 5.68 1.95 -5.11
C ASP A 7 5.30 2.57 -3.76
N ALA A 8 4.35 1.99 -3.06
CA ALA A 8 3.97 2.38 -1.70
C ALA A 8 4.72 1.52 -0.68
N VAL A 9 5.41 2.14 0.26
CA VAL A 9 6.13 1.48 1.37
C VAL A 9 5.38 1.75 2.66
N MET A 10 4.76 0.71 3.22
CA MET A 10 4.01 0.78 4.47
C MET A 10 4.13 -0.57 5.19
N PRO A 11 4.34 -0.60 6.52
CA PRO A 11 4.20 -1.84 7.28
C PRO A 11 2.76 -2.33 7.16
N LEU A 12 2.58 -3.51 6.57
CA LEU A 12 1.27 -4.09 6.42
C LEU A 12 0.88 -4.76 7.74
N PRO A 13 -0.39 -4.64 8.17
CA PRO A 13 -0.90 -5.43 9.27
C PRO A 13 -0.91 -6.89 8.80
N GLU A 14 0.00 -7.69 9.35
CA GLU A 14 0.00 -9.13 9.14
C GLU A 14 -1.29 -9.69 9.76
N SER A 15 -2.21 -10.17 8.91
CA SER A 15 -3.13 -11.21 9.36
C SER A 15 -2.27 -12.36 9.83
N TRP A 16 -2.65 -12.96 10.97
CA TRP A 16 -1.97 -14.11 11.58
C TRP A 16 -1.32 -14.95 10.48
N GLY A 17 0.01 -15.08 10.49
CA GLY A 17 0.86 -15.62 9.41
C GLY A 17 0.56 -17.07 9.01
N LEU A 18 -0.70 -17.36 8.73
CA LEU A 18 -1.30 -18.59 8.31
C LEU A 18 -1.22 -18.61 6.79
N CYS A 19 -0.89 -19.77 6.24
CA CYS A 19 -0.92 -19.93 4.80
C CYS A 19 -2.33 -19.69 4.26
N LEU A 20 -2.43 -19.27 2.99
CA LEU A 20 -3.70 -19.09 2.25
C LEU A 20 -4.68 -20.27 2.44
N THR A 21 -4.16 -21.48 2.61
CA THR A 21 -4.94 -22.70 2.87
C THR A 21 -5.58 -22.72 4.26
N CYS A 22 -4.84 -22.35 5.31
CA CYS A 22 -5.37 -22.22 6.66
C CYS A 22 -6.35 -21.04 6.76
N GLU A 23 -6.08 -19.93 6.06
CA GLU A 23 -6.99 -18.79 5.98
C GLU A 23 -8.33 -19.17 5.31
N ALA A 24 -8.29 -19.96 4.22
CA ALA A 24 -9.49 -20.44 3.54
C ALA A 24 -10.31 -21.43 4.38
N LEU A 25 -9.66 -22.22 5.24
CA LEU A 25 -10.32 -23.11 6.20
C LEU A 25 -11.02 -22.33 7.32
N ILE A 26 -10.40 -21.27 7.83
CA ILE A 26 -10.99 -20.42 8.88
C ILE A 26 -12.16 -19.58 8.32
N ALA A 27 -12.05 -19.11 7.07
CA ALA A 27 -13.16 -18.43 6.38
C ALA A 27 -14.37 -19.36 6.17
N GLN A 28 -14.15 -20.66 5.91
CA GLN A 28 -15.20 -21.67 5.81
C GLN A 28 -15.80 -22.06 7.17
N ALA A 29 -15.10 -21.80 8.28
CA ALA A 29 -15.55 -22.10 9.63
C ALA A 29 -16.46 -21.01 10.24
N ASP A 30 -16.98 -20.09 9.42
CA ASP A 30 -17.94 -19.03 9.80
C ASP A 30 -17.48 -18.11 10.94
N MET A 31 -16.16 -17.95 11.12
CA MET A 31 -15.58 -16.89 11.95
C MET A 31 -15.44 -15.59 11.14
N ASP A 32 -16.60 -15.06 10.75
CA ASP A 32 -17.09 -13.74 10.26
C ASP A 32 -16.15 -12.62 9.75
N LYS A 33 -14.82 -12.76 9.69
CA LYS A 33 -13.94 -11.67 9.23
C LYS A 33 -12.89 -12.16 8.24
N GLY A 34 -12.81 -11.44 7.12
CA GLY A 34 -11.83 -11.70 6.08
C GLY A 34 -10.39 -11.61 6.60
N PRO A 35 -9.42 -12.25 5.93
CA PRO A 35 -8.03 -12.36 6.38
C PRO A 35 -7.44 -11.03 6.87
N HIS A 36 -7.58 -9.97 6.08
CA HIS A 36 -7.05 -8.64 6.39
C HIS A 36 -7.70 -7.95 7.59
N GLN A 37 -8.98 -8.22 7.87
CA GLN A 37 -9.72 -7.57 8.95
C GLN A 37 -9.32 -8.13 10.31
N ARG A 38 -9.04 -9.43 10.41
CA ARG A 38 -8.59 -10.05 11.67
C ARG A 38 -7.22 -9.58 12.12
N GLY A 39 -6.28 -9.38 11.18
CA GLY A 39 -4.95 -8.84 11.50
C GLY A 39 -4.97 -7.38 11.93
N LEU A 40 -5.93 -6.60 11.42
CA LEU A 40 -6.04 -5.16 11.68
C LEU A 40 -6.62 -4.85 13.07
N GLU A 41 -7.56 -5.68 13.57
CA GLU A 41 -8.24 -5.47 14.85
C GLU A 41 -7.32 -5.56 16.08
N GLU A 42 -6.19 -6.26 15.95
CA GLU A 42 -5.20 -6.42 17.02
C GLU A 42 -4.26 -5.21 17.14
N TYR A 43 -4.23 -4.32 16.12
CA TYR A 43 -3.43 -3.10 16.14
C TYR A 43 -4.16 -1.94 16.84
N PRO A 44 -3.43 -0.96 17.43
CA PRO A 44 -4.03 0.23 18.02
C PRO A 44 -4.95 0.97 17.05
N SER A 45 -6.04 1.54 17.54
CA SER A 45 -7.05 2.22 16.72
C SER A 45 -6.47 3.32 15.81
N ASP A 46 -5.44 4.03 16.27
CA ASP A 46 -4.75 5.05 15.47
C ASP A 46 -4.08 4.44 14.22
N TRP A 47 -3.47 3.25 14.35
CA TRP A 47 -2.86 2.54 13.23
C TRP A 47 -3.90 1.98 12.27
N GLN A 48 -5.04 1.52 12.79
CA GLN A 48 -6.15 1.06 11.95
C GLN A 48 -6.69 2.21 11.09
N ALA A 49 -6.86 3.39 11.68
CA ALA A 49 -7.30 4.59 10.98
C ALA A 49 -6.29 5.02 9.91
N ASP A 50 -4.98 5.02 10.21
CA ASP A 50 -3.95 5.35 9.22
C ASP A 50 -3.91 4.34 8.06
N PHE A 51 -4.08 3.05 8.34
CA PHE A 51 -4.15 2.01 7.31
C PHE A 51 -5.41 2.11 6.44
N GLN A 52 -6.57 2.40 7.04
CA GLN A 52 -7.81 2.64 6.30
C GLN A 52 -7.66 3.85 5.35
N ARG A 53 -7.13 4.97 5.86
CA ARG A 53 -6.88 6.17 5.04
C ARG A 53 -5.91 5.89 3.88
N PHE A 54 -4.91 5.04 4.12
CA PHE A 54 -3.98 4.59 3.09
C PHE A 54 -4.67 3.73 2.01
N LEU A 55 -5.50 2.76 2.41
CA LEU A 55 -6.24 1.92 1.48
C LEU A 55 -7.24 2.72 0.64
N GLU A 56 -7.99 3.63 1.27
CA GLU A 56 -8.91 4.54 0.57
C GLU A 56 -8.17 5.37 -0.48
N ALA A 57 -7.02 5.93 -0.12
CA ALA A 57 -6.19 6.69 -1.05
C ALA A 57 -5.69 5.85 -2.23
N ILE A 58 -5.25 4.61 -1.99
CA ILE A 58 -4.79 3.72 -3.07
C ILE A 58 -5.94 3.31 -3.98
N LEU A 59 -7.10 2.97 -3.42
CA LEU A 59 -8.29 2.60 -4.19
C LEU A 59 -8.76 3.76 -5.05
N ASP A 60 -8.81 4.97 -4.48
CA ASP A 60 -9.20 6.18 -5.18
C ASP A 60 -8.20 6.56 -6.29
N LEU A 61 -6.88 6.42 -6.05
CA LEU A 61 -5.86 6.56 -7.09
C LEU A 61 -6.01 5.49 -8.18
N SER A 62 -6.27 4.24 -7.81
CA SER A 62 -6.47 3.15 -8.77
C SER A 62 -7.71 3.38 -9.63
N LEU A 63 -8.79 3.93 -9.07
CA LEU A 63 -10.01 4.26 -9.80
C LEU A 63 -9.79 5.42 -10.78
N ARG A 64 -9.04 6.45 -10.36
CA ARG A 64 -8.82 7.67 -11.16
C ARG A 64 -7.81 7.51 -12.30
N TYR A 65 -6.80 6.66 -12.11
CA TYR A 65 -5.74 6.46 -13.10
C TYR A 65 -5.83 5.09 -13.81
N GLY A 66 -6.62 4.15 -13.29
CA GLY A 66 -6.92 2.87 -13.92
C GLY A 66 -5.67 2.10 -14.35
N ASP A 67 -5.71 1.57 -15.57
CA ASP A 67 -4.62 0.81 -16.20
C ASP A 67 -3.36 1.64 -16.54
N SER A 68 -3.37 2.95 -16.31
CA SER A 68 -2.19 3.79 -16.55
C SER A 68 -1.14 3.68 -15.43
N VAL A 69 -1.52 3.12 -14.27
CA VAL A 69 -0.70 3.09 -13.05
C VAL A 69 -0.59 1.68 -12.49
N LEU A 70 0.64 1.25 -12.20
CA LEU A 70 0.93 0.01 -11.49
C LEU A 70 1.25 0.32 -10.03
N ILE A 71 0.29 0.06 -9.14
CA ILE A 71 0.49 0.23 -7.69
C ILE A 71 1.12 -1.03 -7.12
N ARG A 72 2.29 -0.91 -6.51
CA ARG A 72 2.99 -1.99 -5.80
C ARG A 72 3.17 -1.59 -4.35
N ILE A 73 2.70 -2.44 -3.43
CA ILE A 73 2.85 -2.22 -1.99
C ILE A 73 4.00 -3.08 -1.48
N TRP A 74 4.92 -2.47 -0.74
CA TRP A 74 6.11 -3.09 -0.17
C TRP A 74 6.09 -2.99 1.34
N ASP A 75 6.18 -4.14 2.01
CA ASP A 75 6.36 -4.17 3.44
C ASP A 75 7.86 -3.96 3.78
N PRO A 76 8.24 -2.96 4.60
CA PRO A 76 9.62 -2.77 5.05
C PRO A 76 10.21 -3.96 5.82
N ARG A 77 9.39 -4.87 6.34
CA ARG A 77 9.81 -6.14 6.98
C ARG A 77 10.24 -7.20 5.96
N SER A 78 9.82 -7.07 4.70
CA SER A 78 10.28 -7.95 3.60
C SER A 78 11.69 -7.55 3.15
N LEU A 79 12.51 -8.51 2.70
CA LEU A 79 13.86 -8.24 2.17
C LEU A 79 13.85 -7.16 1.06
N GLN A 80 12.85 -7.22 0.18
CA GLN A 80 12.72 -6.28 -0.94
C GLN A 80 12.28 -4.89 -0.46
N GLY A 81 11.31 -4.83 0.46
CA GLY A 81 10.85 -3.57 1.04
C GLY A 81 11.90 -2.92 1.94
N LEU A 82 12.68 -3.70 2.69
CA LEU A 82 13.82 -3.23 3.48
C LEU A 82 14.88 -2.60 2.58
N PHE A 83 15.26 -3.28 1.49
CA PHE A 83 16.22 -2.75 0.53
C PHE A 83 15.72 -1.43 -0.08
N LYS A 84 14.44 -1.34 -0.46
CA LYS A 84 13.84 -0.09 -0.94
C LYS A 84 13.81 0.99 0.15
N ALA A 85 13.44 0.67 1.37
CA ALA A 85 13.42 1.61 2.48
C ALA A 85 14.81 2.22 2.73
N ILE A 86 15.86 1.40 2.67
CA ILE A 86 17.25 1.86 2.78
C ILE A 86 17.66 2.68 1.54
N ARG A 87 17.42 2.16 0.33
CA ARG A 87 17.79 2.78 -0.94
C ARG A 87 17.21 4.19 -1.11
N TYR A 88 15.97 4.39 -0.66
CA TYR A 88 15.24 5.65 -0.76
C TYR A 88 15.23 6.45 0.56
N CYS A 89 15.91 5.95 1.60
CA CYS A 89 16.02 6.59 2.91
C CYS A 89 14.63 6.97 3.46
N VAL A 90 13.78 5.94 3.59
CA VAL A 90 12.42 6.03 4.12
C VAL A 90 12.48 5.93 5.64
N HIS A 91 12.36 7.06 6.32
CA HIS A 91 12.34 7.12 7.79
C HIS A 91 10.93 7.31 8.37
N ARG A 92 9.94 7.66 7.55
CA ARG A 92 8.54 7.86 7.94
C ARG A 92 7.63 7.04 7.05
N TYR A 93 6.65 6.39 7.66
CA TYR A 93 5.62 5.63 6.97
C TYR A 93 4.26 6.34 7.14
N PRO A 94 3.35 6.23 6.17
CA PRO A 94 3.52 5.64 4.84
C PRO A 94 4.45 6.50 3.95
N SER A 95 5.15 5.89 3.00
CA SER A 95 5.94 6.60 1.98
C SER A 95 5.63 6.08 0.59
N PHE A 96 5.63 6.95 -0.40
CA PHE A 96 5.31 6.64 -1.79
C PHE A 96 6.48 7.01 -2.70
N ILE A 97 6.75 6.18 -3.69
CA ILE A 97 7.82 6.38 -4.67
C ILE A 97 7.20 6.26 -6.06
N VAL A 98 7.20 7.37 -6.80
CA VAL A 98 6.66 7.44 -8.16
C VAL A 98 7.77 7.22 -9.18
N SER A 99 7.57 6.23 -10.07
CA SER A 99 8.48 5.84 -11.15
C SER A 99 9.93 5.57 -10.71
N GLY A 100 10.14 5.23 -9.42
CA GLY A 100 11.48 5.06 -8.85
C GLY A 100 12.33 6.34 -8.75
N GLN A 101 11.76 7.51 -9.03
CA GLN A 101 12.49 8.78 -9.09
C GLN A 101 12.06 9.77 -8.01
N LYS A 102 10.75 9.96 -7.80
CA LYS A 102 10.21 10.96 -6.87
C LYS A 102 9.69 10.27 -5.61
N LYS A 103 10.33 10.56 -4.47
CA LYS A 103 9.90 10.08 -3.15
C LYS A 103 9.00 11.11 -2.49
N ILE A 104 7.87 10.65 -1.97
CA ILE A 104 6.91 11.43 -1.21
C ILE A 104 6.75 10.75 0.15
N VAL A 105 6.97 11.50 1.21
CA VAL A 105 6.85 11.00 2.58
C VAL A 105 5.50 11.42 3.15
N GLY A 106 4.78 10.46 3.74
CA GLY A 106 3.43 10.66 4.26
C GLY A 106 2.34 10.53 3.20
N LEU A 107 1.08 10.50 3.67
CA LEU A 107 -0.11 10.39 2.84
C LEU A 107 -0.51 11.76 2.26
N ASN A 108 0.29 12.30 1.35
CA ASN A 108 0.04 13.58 0.69
C ASN A 108 -0.50 13.36 -0.74
N ILE A 109 -1.80 13.10 -0.87
CA ILE A 109 -2.48 12.88 -2.15
C ILE A 109 -2.12 13.91 -3.23
N PRO A 110 -2.21 15.23 -2.99
CA PRO A 110 -1.92 16.21 -4.05
C PRO A 110 -0.47 16.14 -4.56
N GLN A 111 0.49 15.80 -3.69
CA GLN A 111 1.89 15.63 -4.12
C GLN A 111 2.09 14.33 -4.91
N ILE A 112 1.36 13.27 -4.56
CA ILE A 112 1.38 11.99 -5.28
C ILE A 112 0.82 12.19 -6.68
N GLU A 113 -0.31 12.87 -6.79
CA GLU A 113 -0.93 13.19 -8.07
C GLU A 113 -0.05 14.06 -8.96
N GLU A 114 0.51 15.14 -8.42
CA GLU A 114 1.42 16.00 -9.18
C GLU A 114 2.63 15.19 -9.68
N ALA A 115 3.19 14.32 -8.85
CA ALA A 115 4.30 13.45 -9.25
C ALA A 115 3.89 12.42 -10.31
N MET A 116 2.65 11.91 -10.27
CA MET A 116 2.13 10.98 -11.26
C MET A 116 1.86 11.66 -12.60
N LEU A 117 1.30 12.87 -12.58
CA LEU A 117 1.08 13.70 -13.77
C LEU A 117 2.40 14.13 -14.43
N ASP A 118 3.39 14.54 -13.63
CA ASP A 118 4.76 14.86 -14.08
C ASP A 118 5.42 13.62 -14.73
N ALA A 119 5.21 12.44 -14.15
CA ALA A 119 5.65 11.18 -14.73
C ALA A 119 4.88 10.74 -16.00
N GLY A 120 3.79 11.43 -16.35
CA GLY A 120 2.99 11.15 -17.55
C GLY A 120 1.80 10.21 -17.34
N ALA A 121 1.28 10.09 -16.10
CA ALA A 121 0.05 9.35 -15.83
C ALA A 121 -1.15 10.03 -16.51
N ILE A 122 -2.04 9.22 -17.09
CA ILE A 122 -3.24 9.68 -17.78
C ILE A 122 -4.44 9.43 -16.87
N LEU A 123 -5.23 10.48 -16.62
CA LEU A 123 -6.52 10.39 -15.92
C LEU A 123 -7.53 9.66 -16.82
N GLN A 124 -8.29 8.73 -16.23
CA GLN A 124 -9.39 8.03 -16.90
C GLN A 124 -10.74 8.68 -16.60
#